data_AF-A0A660Z1M4-F1
#
_entry.id   AF-A0A660Z1M4-F1
#
_cell.length_a   1.000
_cell.length_b   1.000
_cell.length_c   1.000
_cell.angle_alpha   90.00
_cell.angle_beta   90.00
_cell.angle_gamma   90.00
#
_symmetry.space_group_name_H-M   'P 1'
#
loop_
_entity.id
_entity.type
_entity.pdbx_description
1 polymer ?
#
loop_
_entity_poly.entity_id
_entity_poly.type
_entity_poly.pdbx_seq_one_letter_code
_entity_poly.pdbx_strand_id
1 'polypeptide(L)'
;LPGKNPESSIHPTNISSTCGNCHHGIQEQFAHSVHSPSITETDKELPVCNDYHTAHTISRADTEGFKLEIMNQCGRCHEEIASTYFETYHGKVSQLGYTKTAKCYDCHGAHDILPPINPESKLSRENVVETCRTCHPSANRQFAGYLTHATHHDPDKYPLLFWTFWGMTGLVVTTFLIFGLHTLLWLPRSLKWRKELRKMYEEDDENSEPEEDRKNNHLEGKN
;
A
#
# COMPACT_ATOMS: atom_id res chain seq x y z
N LEU A 1 -0.29 -33.88 -27.38
CA LEU A 1 -1.76 -33.91 -27.16
C LEU A 1 -2.25 -32.48 -26.89
N PRO A 2 -3.51 -32.13 -27.19
CA PRO A 2 -4.07 -30.82 -26.82
C PRO A 2 -4.03 -30.60 -25.30
N GLY A 3 -3.90 -29.36 -24.83
CA GLY A 3 -3.75 -29.07 -23.39
C GLY A 3 -4.95 -29.43 -22.51
N LYS A 4 -6.14 -29.59 -23.09
CA LYS A 4 -7.33 -30.07 -22.37
C LYS A 4 -7.39 -31.59 -22.21
N ASN A 5 -6.50 -32.34 -22.85
CA ASN A 5 -6.46 -33.80 -22.71
C ASN A 5 -5.73 -34.15 -21.39
N PRO A 6 -6.31 -34.96 -20.49
CA PRO A 6 -5.69 -35.39 -19.24
C PRO A 6 -4.33 -36.08 -19.39
N GLU A 7 -4.03 -36.69 -20.54
CA GLU A 7 -2.75 -37.35 -20.83
C GLU A 7 -1.70 -36.36 -21.39
N SER A 8 -2.08 -35.11 -21.64
CA SER A 8 -1.16 -34.10 -22.16
C SER A 8 -0.15 -33.69 -21.10
N SER A 9 1.12 -33.56 -21.48
CA SER A 9 2.18 -33.00 -20.62
C SER A 9 1.92 -31.55 -20.21
N ILE A 10 1.11 -30.83 -20.99
CA ILE A 10 0.72 -29.45 -20.70
C ILE A 10 -0.69 -29.36 -20.09
N HIS A 11 -1.26 -30.47 -19.63
CA HIS A 11 -2.50 -30.44 -18.84
C HIS A 11 -2.18 -29.89 -17.44
N PRO A 12 -3.03 -29.05 -16.82
CA PRO A 12 -2.74 -28.41 -15.53
C PRO A 12 -2.26 -29.38 -14.43
N THR A 13 -2.84 -30.58 -14.37
CA THR A 13 -2.45 -31.62 -13.40
C THR A 13 -1.07 -32.23 -13.64
N ASN A 14 -0.53 -32.11 -14.86
CA ASN A 14 0.70 -32.74 -15.30
C ASN A 14 1.84 -31.73 -15.52
N ILE A 15 1.56 -30.42 -15.48
CA ILE A 15 2.56 -29.39 -15.75
C ILE A 15 3.70 -29.46 -14.73
N SER A 16 3.37 -29.62 -13.44
CA SER A 16 4.39 -29.71 -12.39
C SER A 16 5.35 -30.88 -12.61
N SER A 17 4.84 -32.07 -12.95
CA SER A 17 5.69 -33.24 -13.24
C SER A 17 6.47 -33.08 -14.55
N THR A 18 5.87 -32.48 -15.57
CA THR A 18 6.51 -32.20 -16.86
C THR A 18 7.72 -31.29 -16.70
N CYS A 19 7.57 -30.19 -15.95
CA CYS A 19 8.67 -29.28 -15.62
C CYS A 19 9.68 -29.95 -14.67
N GLY A 20 9.20 -30.78 -13.74
CA GLY A 20 10.01 -31.52 -12.76
C GLY A 20 10.99 -32.52 -13.36
N ASN A 21 10.75 -33.00 -14.59
CA ASN A 21 11.71 -33.84 -15.32
C ASN A 21 13.08 -33.17 -15.49
N CYS A 22 13.14 -31.84 -15.49
CA CYS A 22 14.39 -31.07 -15.53
C CYS A 22 14.58 -30.18 -14.28
N HIS A 23 13.49 -29.68 -13.70
CA HIS A 23 13.50 -28.81 -12.51
C HIS A 23 13.12 -29.58 -11.24
N HIS A 24 13.71 -30.75 -11.02
CA HIS A 24 13.34 -31.67 -9.94
C HIS A 24 13.27 -30.99 -8.56
N GLY A 25 14.32 -30.25 -8.17
CA GLY A 25 14.35 -29.58 -6.86
C GLY A 25 13.28 -28.50 -6.68
N ILE A 26 12.87 -27.83 -7.77
CA ILE A 26 11.78 -26.85 -7.72
C ILE A 26 10.42 -27.53 -7.68
N GLN A 27 10.24 -28.60 -8.45
CA GLN A 27 9.00 -29.39 -8.43
C GLN A 27 8.78 -30.03 -7.06
N GLU A 28 9.85 -30.50 -6.41
CA GLU A 28 9.81 -31.05 -5.06
C GLU A 28 9.35 -30.00 -4.05
N GLN A 29 9.93 -28.80 -4.06
CA GLN A 29 9.49 -27.68 -3.22
C GLN A 29 8.02 -27.32 -3.48
N PHE A 30 7.65 -27.19 -4.75
CA PHE A 30 6.28 -26.85 -5.14
C PHE A 30 5.29 -27.90 -4.68
N ALA A 31 5.62 -29.19 -4.76
CA ALA A 31 4.74 -30.28 -4.35
C ALA A 31 4.32 -30.19 -2.87
N HIS A 32 5.15 -29.58 -2.02
CA HIS A 32 4.88 -29.33 -0.60
C HIS A 32 4.28 -27.95 -0.32
N SER A 33 4.12 -27.10 -1.34
CA SER A 33 3.53 -25.77 -1.19
C SER A 33 2.01 -25.81 -1.17
N VAL A 34 1.37 -24.86 -0.47
CA VAL A 34 -0.09 -24.68 -0.44
C VAL A 34 -0.73 -24.47 -1.81
N HIS A 35 0.06 -24.12 -2.83
CA HIS A 35 -0.44 -24.01 -4.20
C HIS A 35 -0.40 -25.32 -4.99
N SER A 36 0.14 -26.40 -4.42
CA SER A 36 0.14 -27.71 -5.06
C SER A 36 -1.23 -28.39 -4.96
N PRO A 37 -1.80 -28.84 -6.10
CA PRO A 37 -3.02 -29.66 -6.10
C PRO A 37 -2.87 -30.98 -5.35
N SER A 38 -1.65 -31.43 -5.07
CA SER A 38 -1.40 -32.68 -4.34
C SER A 38 -1.63 -32.57 -2.83
N ILE A 39 -1.62 -31.35 -2.27
CA ILE A 39 -1.81 -31.14 -0.83
C ILE A 39 -3.01 -30.26 -0.48
N THR A 40 -3.45 -29.42 -1.41
CA THR A 40 -4.53 -28.46 -1.17
C THR A 40 -5.75 -28.86 -1.98
N GLU A 41 -6.79 -29.30 -1.29
CA GLU A 41 -8.11 -29.52 -1.89
C GLU A 41 -8.92 -28.23 -1.82
N THR A 42 -9.26 -27.67 -2.97
CA THR A 42 -10.08 -26.47 -3.08
C THR A 42 -10.87 -26.47 -4.39
N ASP A 43 -12.03 -25.83 -4.37
CA ASP A 43 -12.84 -25.61 -5.58
C ASP A 43 -12.25 -24.53 -6.51
N LYS A 44 -11.21 -23.80 -6.04
CA LYS A 44 -10.56 -22.73 -6.80
C LYS A 44 -9.46 -23.29 -7.69
N GLU A 45 -9.22 -22.60 -8.81
CA GLU A 45 -8.10 -22.92 -9.68
C GLU A 45 -6.77 -22.62 -8.97
N LEU A 46 -5.91 -23.64 -8.89
CA LEU A 46 -4.57 -23.52 -8.33
C LEU A 46 -3.57 -23.17 -9.43
N PRO A 47 -2.57 -22.34 -9.14
CA PRO A 47 -1.63 -21.93 -10.16
C PRO A 47 -0.63 -23.04 -10.48
N VAL A 48 -0.18 -23.07 -11.72
CA VAL A 48 0.80 -24.01 -12.28
C VAL A 48 2.04 -23.26 -12.76
N CYS A 49 3.12 -24.00 -13.07
CA CYS A 49 4.42 -23.40 -13.37
C CYS A 49 4.38 -22.39 -14.53
N ASN A 50 3.56 -22.65 -15.56
CA ASN A 50 3.48 -21.81 -16.75
C ASN A 50 2.59 -20.56 -16.57
N ASP A 51 1.91 -20.40 -15.44
CA ASP A 51 1.16 -19.17 -15.13
C ASP A 51 2.07 -18.00 -14.80
N TYR A 52 3.25 -18.30 -14.24
CA TYR A 52 4.24 -17.31 -13.82
C TYR A 52 5.43 -17.21 -14.78
N HIS A 53 5.83 -18.33 -15.42
CA HIS A 53 6.95 -18.36 -16.37
C HIS A 53 6.64 -19.27 -17.55
N THR A 54 6.62 -18.74 -18.79
CA THR A 54 6.32 -19.56 -19.96
C THR A 54 7.57 -20.26 -20.50
N ALA A 55 7.45 -21.50 -20.99
CA ALA A 55 8.58 -22.29 -21.51
C ALA A 55 9.41 -21.61 -22.61
N HIS A 56 8.83 -20.65 -23.36
CA HIS A 56 9.49 -19.97 -24.48
C HIS A 56 9.74 -18.48 -24.25
N THR A 57 9.36 -17.94 -23.09
CA THR A 57 9.65 -16.55 -22.69
C THR A 57 10.10 -16.45 -21.23
N ILE A 58 10.77 -17.49 -20.71
CA ILE A 58 11.37 -17.45 -19.36
C ILE A 58 12.36 -16.30 -19.28
N SER A 59 12.02 -15.34 -18.42
CA SER A 59 12.90 -14.25 -18.03
C SER A 59 13.73 -14.65 -16.81
N ARG A 60 14.89 -14.01 -16.64
CA ARG A 60 15.71 -14.27 -15.47
C ARG A 60 15.06 -13.65 -14.22
N ALA A 61 15.01 -14.45 -13.15
CA ALA A 61 14.36 -14.04 -11.90
C ALA A 61 15.06 -12.88 -11.16
N ASP A 62 16.32 -12.60 -11.49
CA ASP A 62 17.11 -11.53 -10.89
C ASP A 62 16.87 -10.16 -11.55
N THR A 63 16.21 -10.11 -12.70
CA THR A 63 15.92 -8.86 -13.42
C THR A 63 14.92 -8.00 -12.66
N GLU A 64 15.08 -6.68 -12.78
CA GLU A 64 14.22 -5.73 -12.09
C GLU A 64 12.76 -5.84 -12.55
N GLY A 65 12.54 -5.95 -13.87
CA GLY A 65 11.19 -6.13 -14.43
C GLY A 65 10.49 -7.36 -13.89
N PHE A 66 11.19 -8.49 -13.80
CA PHE A 66 10.63 -9.71 -13.24
C PHE A 66 10.25 -9.56 -11.76
N LYS A 67 11.13 -8.96 -10.94
CA LYS A 67 10.88 -8.73 -9.51
C LYS A 67 9.67 -7.85 -9.23
N LEU A 68 9.39 -6.88 -10.11
CA LEU A 68 8.24 -5.98 -9.98
C LEU A 68 6.95 -6.67 -10.44
N GLU A 69 7.04 -7.49 -11.50
CA GLU A 69 5.87 -8.15 -12.09
C GLU A 69 5.30 -9.27 -11.22
N ILE A 70 6.11 -9.98 -10.42
CA ILE A 70 5.64 -11.10 -9.58
C ILE A 70 4.49 -10.68 -8.65
N MET A 71 4.50 -9.45 -8.11
CA MET A 71 3.43 -9.00 -7.21
C MET A 71 2.06 -8.98 -7.92
N ASN A 72 2.05 -8.58 -9.20
CA ASN A 72 0.83 -8.60 -10.02
C ASN A 72 0.37 -10.04 -10.28
N GLN A 73 1.31 -10.97 -10.46
CA GLN A 73 0.98 -12.38 -10.69
C GLN A 73 0.35 -13.04 -9.47
N CYS A 74 0.83 -12.75 -8.26
CA CYS A 74 0.13 -13.17 -7.02
C CYS A 74 -1.26 -12.53 -6.94
N GLY A 75 -1.38 -11.25 -7.32
CA GLY A 75 -2.64 -10.50 -7.31
C GLY A 75 -3.72 -11.00 -8.27
N ARG A 76 -3.39 -11.80 -9.29
CA ARG A 76 -4.39 -12.41 -10.19
C ARG A 76 -5.39 -13.31 -9.46
N CYS A 77 -4.93 -14.00 -8.41
CA CYS A 77 -5.78 -14.85 -7.57
C CYS A 77 -6.01 -14.25 -6.17
N HIS A 78 -5.09 -13.42 -5.69
CA HIS A 78 -5.15 -12.76 -4.38
C HIS A 78 -5.42 -11.25 -4.50
N GLU A 79 -6.41 -10.86 -5.29
CA GLU A 79 -6.67 -9.46 -5.67
C GLU A 79 -6.81 -8.53 -4.46
N GLU A 80 -7.67 -8.90 -3.50
CA GLU A 80 -7.90 -8.10 -2.29
C GLU A 80 -6.62 -7.93 -1.46
N ILE A 81 -5.84 -9.00 -1.30
CA ILE A 81 -4.60 -8.99 -0.52
C ILE A 81 -3.51 -8.20 -1.24
N ALA A 82 -3.43 -8.31 -2.57
CA ALA A 82 -2.50 -7.51 -3.36
C ALA A 82 -2.82 -6.01 -3.24
N SER A 83 -4.10 -5.65 -3.31
CA SER A 83 -4.57 -4.28 -3.11
C SER A 83 -4.16 -3.73 -1.75
N THR A 84 -4.38 -4.48 -0.67
CA THR A 84 -3.98 -4.01 0.68
C THR A 84 -2.47 -4.01 0.87
N TYR A 85 -1.73 -4.94 0.25
CA TYR A 85 -0.27 -4.92 0.23
C TYR A 85 0.27 -3.65 -0.47
N PHE A 86 -0.35 -3.23 -1.58
CA PHE A 86 0.05 -2.02 -2.29
C PHE A 86 -0.19 -0.73 -1.49
N GLU A 87 -1.05 -0.76 -0.48
CA GLU A 87 -1.23 0.36 0.45
C GLU A 87 -0.12 0.49 1.50
N THR A 88 0.71 -0.53 1.65
CA THR A 88 1.82 -0.58 2.60
C THR A 88 3.02 0.20 2.10
N TYR A 89 3.98 0.46 2.99
CA TYR A 89 5.24 1.09 2.59
C TYR A 89 5.99 0.26 1.53
N HIS A 90 6.11 -1.06 1.74
CA HIS A 90 6.78 -1.94 0.78
C HIS A 90 6.07 -1.95 -0.57
N GLY A 91 4.74 -2.00 -0.58
CA GLY A 91 3.94 -1.96 -1.80
C GLY A 91 4.07 -0.64 -2.56
N LYS A 92 3.89 0.49 -1.88
CA LYS A 92 4.01 1.84 -2.47
C LYS A 92 5.38 2.09 -3.09
N VAL A 93 6.44 1.73 -2.39
CA VAL A 93 7.81 1.88 -2.90
C VAL A 93 8.07 0.96 -4.09
N SER A 94 7.50 -0.25 -4.09
CA SER A 94 7.62 -1.17 -5.23
C SER A 94 6.86 -0.66 -6.46
N GLN A 95 5.69 0.00 -6.29
CA GLN A 95 4.98 0.66 -7.39
C GLN A 95 5.76 1.82 -8.01
N LEU A 96 6.64 2.46 -7.24
CA LEU A 96 7.57 3.49 -7.75
C LEU A 96 8.76 2.89 -8.53
N GLY A 97 8.80 1.56 -8.72
CA GLY A 97 9.82 0.85 -9.49
C GLY A 97 11.04 0.43 -8.67
N TYR A 98 11.04 0.63 -7.35
CA TYR A 98 12.16 0.21 -6.51
C TYR A 98 12.13 -1.30 -6.26
N THR A 99 13.25 -1.97 -6.55
CA THR A 99 13.35 -3.43 -6.47
C THR A 99 14.02 -3.94 -5.20
N LYS A 100 14.40 -3.06 -4.27
CA LYS A 100 15.06 -3.42 -3.01
C LYS A 100 14.12 -3.51 -1.80
N THR A 101 12.83 -3.36 -2.02
CA THR A 101 11.77 -3.57 -1.01
C THR A 101 11.25 -4.99 -1.05
N ALA A 102 10.71 -5.46 0.08
CA ALA A 102 10.16 -6.80 0.19
C ALA A 102 8.85 -6.93 -0.61
N LYS A 103 8.73 -7.98 -1.42
CA LYS A 103 7.51 -8.38 -2.14
C LYS A 103 6.92 -9.64 -1.51
N CYS A 104 5.82 -10.12 -2.08
CA CYS A 104 5.12 -11.33 -1.64
C CYS A 104 6.07 -12.50 -1.40
N TYR A 105 6.97 -12.78 -2.35
CA TYR A 105 7.87 -13.93 -2.28
C TYR A 105 9.01 -13.78 -1.26
N ASP A 106 9.40 -12.55 -0.89
CA ASP A 106 10.45 -12.31 0.10
C ASP A 106 9.97 -12.72 1.52
N CYS A 107 8.66 -12.64 1.76
CA CYS A 107 8.05 -13.01 3.05
C CYS A 107 7.45 -14.43 3.02
N HIS A 108 6.76 -14.80 1.94
CA HIS A 108 6.02 -16.07 1.85
C HIS A 108 6.85 -17.24 1.30
N GLY A 109 7.89 -16.97 0.53
CA GLY A 109 8.53 -17.96 -0.35
C GLY A 109 8.05 -17.87 -1.79
N ALA A 110 8.73 -18.58 -2.69
CA ALA A 110 8.44 -18.55 -4.13
C ALA A 110 7.80 -19.87 -4.58
N HIS A 111 8.51 -20.97 -4.41
CA HIS A 111 8.02 -22.32 -4.71
C HIS A 111 7.73 -23.13 -3.44
N ASP A 112 8.06 -22.58 -2.27
CA ASP A 112 8.05 -23.20 -0.93
C ASP A 112 7.01 -22.53 -0.02
N ILE A 113 5.89 -22.05 -0.58
CA ILE A 113 4.90 -21.29 0.18
C ILE A 113 4.13 -22.23 1.10
N LEU A 114 4.28 -22.03 2.41
CA LEU A 114 3.68 -22.83 3.47
C LEU A 114 2.70 -21.99 4.31
N PRO A 115 1.66 -22.61 4.90
CA PRO A 115 0.71 -21.86 5.71
C PRO A 115 1.39 -21.34 6.99
N PRO A 116 1.04 -20.15 7.52
CA PRO A 116 1.72 -19.56 8.68
C PRO A 116 1.66 -20.40 9.97
N ILE A 117 0.73 -21.35 10.06
CA ILE A 117 0.64 -22.29 11.18
C ILE A 117 1.72 -23.38 11.12
N ASN A 118 2.26 -23.67 9.93
CA ASN A 118 3.32 -24.65 9.77
C ASN A 118 4.62 -24.07 10.37
N PRO A 119 5.29 -24.78 11.29
CA PRO A 119 6.57 -24.34 11.88
C PRO A 119 7.66 -24.02 10.86
N GLU A 120 7.67 -24.71 9.72
CA GLU A 120 8.66 -24.52 8.63
C GLU A 120 8.35 -23.30 7.76
N SER A 121 7.16 -22.71 7.86
CA SER A 121 6.82 -21.50 7.14
C SER A 121 7.73 -20.35 7.57
N LYS A 122 8.16 -19.52 6.60
CA LYS A 122 8.88 -18.26 6.86
C LYS A 122 8.04 -17.29 7.72
N LEU A 123 6.73 -17.47 7.72
CA LEU A 123 5.78 -16.66 8.49
C LEU A 123 5.29 -17.36 9.75
N SER A 124 5.91 -18.48 10.12
CA SER A 124 5.60 -19.14 11.37
C SER A 124 5.90 -18.24 12.56
N ARG A 125 5.22 -18.52 13.68
CA ARG A 125 5.39 -17.78 14.92
C ARG A 125 6.85 -17.66 15.38
N GLU A 126 7.68 -18.65 15.05
CA GLU A 126 9.10 -18.67 15.41
C GLU A 126 10.01 -18.07 14.31
N ASN A 127 9.63 -18.16 13.04
CA ASN A 127 10.47 -17.72 11.92
C ASN A 127 10.22 -16.27 11.48
N VAL A 128 9.05 -15.70 11.76
CA VAL A 128 8.64 -14.39 11.24
C VAL A 128 9.63 -13.27 11.56
N VAL A 129 10.24 -13.29 12.76
CA VAL A 129 11.25 -12.30 13.15
C VAL A 129 12.49 -12.42 12.28
N GLU A 130 12.93 -13.64 11.99
CA GLU A 130 14.11 -13.89 11.15
C GLU A 130 13.86 -13.53 9.69
N THR A 131 12.64 -13.77 9.20
CA THR A 131 12.19 -13.30 7.89
C THR A 131 12.32 -11.78 7.78
N CYS A 132 11.86 -11.03 8.80
CA CYS A 132 12.07 -9.58 8.83
C CYS A 132 13.55 -9.21 8.90
N ARG A 133 14.38 -9.96 9.65
CA ARG A 133 15.81 -9.68 9.82
C ARG A 133 16.64 -9.81 8.56
N THR A 134 16.16 -10.55 7.57
CA THR A 134 16.76 -10.61 6.23
C THR A 134 17.05 -9.22 5.67
N CYS A 135 16.16 -8.24 5.93
CA CYS A 135 16.35 -6.84 5.53
C CYS A 135 16.44 -5.86 6.72
N HIS A 136 15.92 -6.23 7.89
CA HIS A 136 15.89 -5.40 9.11
C HIS A 136 16.66 -6.07 10.25
N PRO A 137 18.01 -5.98 10.31
CA PRO A 137 18.83 -6.76 11.26
C PRO A 137 18.44 -6.60 12.73
N SER A 138 17.89 -5.45 13.11
CA SER A 138 17.45 -5.14 14.47
C SER A 138 15.97 -5.48 14.75
N ALA A 139 15.29 -6.19 13.84
CA ALA A 139 13.90 -6.58 14.03
C ALA A 139 13.74 -7.49 15.27
N ASN A 140 12.68 -7.22 16.02
CA ASN A 140 12.26 -7.95 17.21
C ASN A 140 10.80 -8.40 17.05
N ARG A 141 10.27 -9.07 18.08
CA ARG A 141 8.92 -9.64 18.01
C ARG A 141 7.81 -8.60 17.91
N GLN A 142 7.98 -7.45 18.57
CA GLN A 142 7.03 -6.35 18.50
C GLN A 142 7.03 -5.71 17.10
N PHE A 143 8.21 -5.60 16.48
CA PHE A 143 8.36 -5.15 15.10
C PHE A 143 7.68 -6.11 14.11
N ALA A 144 7.96 -7.42 14.25
CA ALA A 144 7.37 -8.45 13.39
C ALA A 144 5.87 -8.70 13.67
N GLY A 145 5.33 -8.18 14.77
CA GLY A 145 3.91 -8.25 15.10
C GLY A 145 3.03 -7.31 14.28
N TYR A 146 3.61 -6.47 13.42
CA TYR A 146 2.87 -5.62 12.50
C TYR A 146 2.17 -6.46 11.43
N LEU A 147 0.85 -6.31 11.32
CA LEU A 147 0.06 -6.99 10.30
C LEU A 147 0.29 -6.31 8.95
N THR A 148 1.18 -6.88 8.15
CA THR A 148 1.74 -6.24 6.95
C THR A 148 0.72 -5.87 5.90
N HIS A 149 -0.36 -6.61 5.71
CA HIS A 149 -1.40 -6.30 4.71
C HIS A 149 -2.83 -6.34 5.30
N ALA A 150 -2.96 -6.09 6.62
CA ALA A 150 -4.27 -5.93 7.24
C ALA A 150 -4.93 -4.62 6.81
N THR A 151 -6.26 -4.63 6.70
CA THR A 151 -7.04 -3.48 6.23
C THR A 151 -8.17 -3.14 7.19
N HIS A 152 -8.51 -1.86 7.25
CA HIS A 152 -9.64 -1.33 8.00
C HIS A 152 -10.97 -1.43 7.22
N HIS A 153 -10.98 -2.10 6.05
CA HIS A 153 -12.17 -2.31 5.23
C HIS A 153 -12.88 -3.65 5.49
N ASP A 154 -12.26 -4.56 6.23
CA ASP A 154 -12.81 -5.88 6.54
C ASP A 154 -13.16 -5.95 8.05
N PRO A 155 -14.43 -5.69 8.43
CA PRO A 155 -14.85 -5.73 9.81
C PRO A 155 -14.91 -7.15 10.38
N ASP A 156 -15.02 -8.19 9.55
CA ASP A 156 -15.11 -9.58 10.00
C ASP A 156 -13.73 -10.10 10.42
N LYS A 157 -12.69 -9.77 9.64
CA LYS A 157 -11.32 -10.21 9.89
C LYS A 157 -10.55 -9.27 10.82
N TYR A 158 -10.81 -7.96 10.75
CA TYR A 158 -10.10 -6.94 11.53
C TYR A 158 -11.07 -5.96 12.23
N PRO A 159 -11.97 -6.44 13.11
CA PRO A 159 -13.02 -5.62 13.71
C PRO A 159 -12.46 -4.43 14.49
N LEU A 160 -11.40 -4.64 15.27
CA LEU A 160 -10.78 -3.59 16.06
C LEU A 160 -10.18 -2.49 15.16
N LEU A 161 -9.53 -2.88 14.06
CA LEU A 161 -8.91 -1.93 13.12
C LEU A 161 -9.98 -1.12 12.38
N PHE A 162 -11.06 -1.79 11.96
CA PHE A 162 -12.20 -1.16 11.29
C PHE A 162 -12.83 -0.05 12.16
N TRP A 163 -13.25 -0.39 13.38
CA TRP A 163 -13.96 0.55 14.25
C TRP A 163 -13.06 1.68 14.74
N THR A 164 -11.79 1.40 15.02
CA THR A 164 -10.85 2.45 15.43
C THR A 164 -10.57 3.43 14.29
N PHE A 165 -10.37 2.95 13.07
CA PHE A 165 -10.16 3.80 11.91
C PHE A 165 -11.36 4.71 11.64
N TRP A 166 -12.57 4.15 11.58
CA TRP A 166 -13.79 4.92 11.31
C TRP A 166 -14.14 5.87 12.46
N GLY A 167 -13.90 5.46 13.71
CA GLY A 167 -14.06 6.31 14.88
C GLY A 167 -13.14 7.53 14.82
N MET A 168 -11.84 7.33 14.56
CA MET A 168 -10.89 8.45 14.46
C MET A 168 -11.14 9.31 13.23
N THR A 169 -11.50 8.71 12.09
CA THR A 169 -11.87 9.46 10.88
C THR A 169 -13.10 10.33 11.14
N GLY A 170 -14.13 9.79 11.80
CA GLY A 170 -15.32 10.54 12.19
C GLY A 170 -14.99 11.69 13.15
N LEU A 171 -14.11 11.48 14.13
CA LEU A 171 -13.63 12.53 15.04
C LEU A 171 -12.93 13.64 14.26
N VAL A 172 -12.02 13.30 13.35
CA VAL A 172 -11.27 14.26 12.52
C VAL A 172 -12.22 15.07 11.63
N VAL A 173 -13.10 14.40 10.88
CA VAL A 173 -14.06 15.06 9.99
C VAL A 173 -14.99 15.99 10.78
N THR A 174 -15.51 15.53 11.92
CA THR A 174 -16.37 16.35 12.79
C THR A 174 -15.63 17.59 13.29
N THR A 175 -14.38 17.43 13.72
CA THR A 175 -13.52 18.55 14.16
C THR A 175 -13.35 19.57 13.04
N PHE A 176 -12.94 19.13 11.84
CA PHE A 176 -12.77 20.03 10.71
C PHE A 176 -14.07 20.73 10.29
N LEU A 177 -15.22 20.06 10.36
CA LEU A 177 -16.50 20.67 10.03
C LEU A 177 -16.90 21.75 11.05
N ILE A 178 -16.76 21.48 12.35
CA ILE A 178 -17.12 22.44 13.40
C ILE A 178 -16.21 23.67 13.34
N PHE A 179 -14.89 23.48 13.36
CA PHE A 179 -13.93 24.58 13.34
C PHE A 179 -13.92 25.29 11.98
N GLY A 180 -14.10 24.56 10.88
CA GLY A 180 -14.23 25.11 9.54
C GLY A 180 -15.46 26.01 9.43
N LEU A 181 -16.63 25.53 9.86
CA LEU A 181 -17.87 26.32 9.85
C LEU A 181 -17.79 27.51 10.80
N HIS A 182 -17.23 27.33 12.00
CA HIS A 182 -16.98 28.43 12.93
C HIS A 182 -16.13 29.53 12.30
N THR A 183 -15.01 29.16 11.67
CA THR A 183 -14.12 30.10 10.98
C THR A 183 -14.82 30.78 9.81
N LEU A 184 -15.59 30.03 9.02
CA LEU A 184 -16.30 30.53 7.85
C LEU A 184 -17.43 31.50 8.22
N LEU A 185 -18.14 31.24 9.32
CA LEU A 185 -19.14 32.16 9.88
C LEU A 185 -18.50 33.43 10.48
N TRP A 186 -17.29 33.33 11.03
CA TRP A 186 -16.58 34.47 11.61
C TRP A 186 -15.83 35.31 10.56
N LEU A 187 -15.53 34.74 9.39
CA LEU A 187 -14.80 35.40 8.30
C LEU A 187 -15.41 36.75 7.87
N PRO A 188 -16.73 36.89 7.60
CA PRO A 188 -17.31 38.16 7.17
C PRO A 188 -17.19 39.25 8.23
N ARG A 189 -17.39 38.87 9.50
CA ARG A 189 -17.21 39.78 10.64
C ARG A 189 -15.77 40.25 10.75
N SER A 190 -14.81 39.32 10.63
CA SER A 190 -13.38 39.67 10.67
C SER A 190 -12.96 40.60 9.52
N LEU A 191 -13.49 40.38 8.31
CA LEU A 191 -13.23 41.22 7.14
C LEU A 191 -13.87 42.62 7.29
N LYS A 192 -15.06 42.71 7.89
CA LYS A 192 -15.69 44.00 8.21
C LYS A 192 -14.83 44.80 9.19
N TRP A 193 -14.38 44.18 10.28
CA TRP A 193 -13.49 44.83 11.25
C TRP A 193 -12.17 45.28 10.63
N ARG A 194 -11.56 44.49 9.73
CA ARG A 194 -10.34 44.91 9.02
C ARG A 194 -10.57 46.15 8.16
N LYS A 195 -11.73 46.26 7.49
CA LYS A 195 -12.08 47.44 6.71
C LYS A 195 -12.29 48.67 7.60
N GLU A 196 -12.93 48.50 8.75
CA GLU A 196 -13.15 49.57 9.72
C GLU A 196 -11.84 50.06 10.35
N LEU A 197 -10.94 49.14 10.76
CA LEU A 197 -9.61 49.52 11.24
C LEU A 197 -8.80 50.27 10.20
N ARG A 198 -8.82 49.84 8.93
CA ARG A 198 -8.08 50.52 7.86
C ARG A 198 -8.55 51.97 7.68
N LYS A 199 -9.86 52.21 7.74
CA LYS A 199 -10.41 53.57 7.70
C LYS A 199 -9.97 54.42 8.88
N MET A 200 -9.96 53.85 10.09
CA MET A 200 -9.48 54.58 11.28
C MET A 200 -8.01 54.97 11.15
N TYR A 201 -7.14 54.07 10.65
CA TYR A 201 -5.74 54.42 10.39
C TYR A 201 -5.57 55.48 9.29
N GLU A 202 -6.34 55.37 8.19
CA GLU A 202 -6.35 56.40 7.12
C GLU A 202 -6.79 57.77 7.66
N GLU A 203 -7.80 57.82 8.53
CA GLU A 203 -8.27 59.06 9.18
C GLU A 203 -7.29 59.62 10.22
N ASP A 204 -6.55 58.77 10.93
CA ASP A 204 -5.55 59.17 11.94
C ASP A 204 -4.25 59.67 11.27
N ASP A 205 -3.82 59.04 10.18
CA ASP A 205 -2.72 59.54 9.33
C ASP A 205 -3.08 60.91 8.73
N GLU A 206 -4.28 61.06 8.16
CA GLU A 206 -4.76 62.34 7.62
C GLU A 206 -4.88 63.43 8.71
N ASN A 207 -5.19 63.06 9.95
CA ASN A 207 -5.28 63.99 11.07
C ASN A 207 -3.96 64.29 11.78
N SER A 208 -2.95 63.43 11.63
CA SER A 208 -1.61 63.61 12.22
C SER A 208 -0.60 64.28 11.28
N GLU A 209 -0.96 64.50 10.01
CA GLU A 209 -0.18 65.36 9.10
C GLU A 209 -0.06 66.79 9.66
N PRO A 210 1.18 67.34 9.75
CA PRO A 210 1.41 68.68 10.24
C PRO A 210 0.70 69.72 9.36
N GLU A 211 0.13 70.75 9.99
CA GLU A 211 -0.76 71.75 9.38
C GLU A 211 -0.15 72.52 8.17
N GLU A 212 1.17 72.44 8.02
CA GLU A 212 1.93 73.04 6.92
C GLU A 212 1.83 72.22 5.61
N ASP A 213 1.86 70.89 5.68
CA ASP A 213 1.71 70.00 4.50
C ASP A 213 0.26 69.94 4.01
N ARG A 214 -0.71 70.03 4.94
CA ARG A 214 -2.16 70.02 4.61
C ARG A 214 -2.57 71.24 3.76
N LYS A 215 -1.86 72.39 3.90
CA LYS A 215 -2.08 73.61 3.11
C LYS A 215 -1.41 73.56 1.74
N ASN A 216 -0.25 72.90 1.61
CA ASN A 216 0.45 72.77 0.34
C ASN A 216 -0.28 71.80 -0.63
N ASN A 217 -0.76 70.66 -0.14
CA ASN A 217 -1.53 69.71 -0.97
C ASN A 217 -2.87 70.28 -1.50
N HIS A 218 -3.51 71.20 -0.77
CA HIS A 218 -4.74 71.86 -1.23
C HIS A 218 -4.49 72.89 -2.36
N LEU A 219 -3.27 73.41 -2.46
CA LEU A 219 -2.89 74.40 -3.47
C LEU A 219 -2.43 73.75 -4.79
N GLU A 220 -1.85 72.55 -4.75
CA GLU A 220 -1.41 71.83 -5.96
C GLU A 220 -2.53 71.07 -6.69
N GLY A 221 -3.64 70.72 -6.03
CA GLY A 221 -4.76 70.00 -6.64
C GLY A 221 -5.80 70.88 -7.39
N LYS A 222 -5.56 72.19 -7.54
CA LYS A 222 -6.51 73.17 -8.10
C LYS A 222 -6.07 73.84 -9.41
N ASN A 223 -5.01 73.36 -10.06
CA ASN A 223 -4.62 73.77 -11.41
C ASN A 223 -4.76 72.62 -12.41
#